data_AF-F0XXI4-F1
#
_entry.id   AF-F0XXI4-F1
#
_cell.length_a   1.000
_cell.length_b   1.000
_cell.length_c   1.000
_cell.angle_alpha   90.00
_cell.angle_beta   90.00
_cell.angle_gamma   90.00
#
_symmetry.space_group_name_H-M   'P 1'
#
loop_
_entity.id
_entity.type
_entity.pdbx_description
1 polymer ?
#
loop_
_entity_poly.entity_id
_entity_poly.type
_entity_poly.pdbx_seq_one_letter_code
_entity_poly.pdbx_strand_id
1 'polypeptide(L)'
;MFQSPPAYSGNQGASYKGSLEFTLGALAGDLTVPSMAHNLVEIECAYCDVNEGITLAFPMWNATAFDGATTSYSISLDEAAGWIKDPKNTLLQWPTPTQCEMIEVLSGITAIRILGDFTDWYESIALDAVALKAPASGISEVPVCAQRTPDASTCTCA
;
A
#
# COMPACT_ATOMS: atom_id res chain seq x y z
N MET A 1 -10.31 -3.01 8.59
CA MET A 1 -9.21 -2.19 8.05
C MET A 1 -9.54 -0.71 8.17
N PHE A 2 -8.54 0.12 8.47
CA PHE A 2 -8.64 1.59 8.41
C PHE A 2 -8.60 2.03 6.95
N GLN A 3 -9.56 2.84 6.51
CA GLN A 3 -9.59 3.38 5.16
C GLN A 3 -9.16 4.86 5.17
N SER A 4 -8.32 5.24 4.21
CA SER A 4 -7.86 6.61 4.08
C SER A 4 -8.99 7.59 3.73
N PRO A 5 -8.90 8.86 4.18
CA PRO A 5 -9.82 9.90 3.74
C PRO A 5 -9.67 10.22 2.24
N PRO A 6 -10.69 10.83 1.60
CA PRO A 6 -10.63 11.22 0.19
C PRO A 6 -9.45 12.11 -0.20
N ALA A 7 -8.84 12.83 0.75
CA ALA A 7 -7.65 13.65 0.50
C ALA A 7 -6.41 12.83 0.07
N TYR A 8 -6.37 11.54 0.38
CA TYR A 8 -5.31 10.61 -0.07
C TYR A 8 -5.61 9.99 -1.43
N SER A 9 -6.78 10.27 -2.02
CA SER A 9 -7.14 9.80 -3.35
C SER A 9 -6.61 10.72 -4.45
N GLY A 10 -6.54 10.21 -5.68
CA GLY A 10 -6.05 10.91 -6.85
C GLY A 10 -4.57 10.68 -7.12
N ASN A 11 -3.93 11.66 -7.76
CA ASN A 11 -2.55 11.52 -8.21
C ASN A 11 -1.55 11.78 -7.07
N GLN A 12 -1.01 10.68 -6.54
CA GLN A 12 0.09 10.66 -5.58
C GLN A 12 1.36 10.07 -6.20
N GLY A 13 1.50 10.07 -7.54
CA GLY A 13 2.63 9.46 -8.24
C GLY A 13 4.00 9.98 -7.77
N ALA A 14 4.06 11.22 -7.26
CA ALA A 14 5.26 11.81 -6.68
C ALA A 14 5.83 11.04 -5.46
N SER A 15 5.05 10.14 -4.84
CA SER A 15 5.51 9.27 -3.75
C SER A 15 6.19 8.00 -4.24
N TYR A 16 6.27 7.75 -5.55
CA TYR A 16 6.99 6.60 -6.11
C TYR A 16 8.48 6.66 -5.71
N LYS A 17 9.04 5.50 -5.29
CA LYS A 17 10.36 5.36 -4.61
C LYS A 17 10.48 6.12 -3.27
N GLY A 18 9.39 6.67 -2.76
CA GLY A 18 9.27 7.22 -1.41
C GLY A 18 8.82 6.18 -0.40
N SER A 19 8.05 6.61 0.60
CA SER A 19 7.55 5.71 1.66
C SER A 19 6.13 6.02 2.08
N LEU A 20 5.39 4.97 2.43
CA LEU A 20 4.19 5.06 3.25
C LEU A 20 4.60 4.82 4.71
N GLU A 21 4.45 5.85 5.52
CA GLU A 21 4.75 5.81 6.94
C GLU A 21 3.46 5.86 7.75
N PHE A 22 3.40 5.09 8.84
CA PHE A 22 2.31 5.11 9.80
C PHE A 22 2.75 4.46 11.10
N THR A 23 2.05 4.75 12.19
CA THR A 23 2.29 4.14 13.50
C THR A 23 1.06 3.36 13.94
N LEU A 24 1.28 2.12 14.37
CA LEU A 24 0.26 1.27 14.99
C LEU A 24 0.56 1.07 16.47
N GLY A 25 -0.47 0.91 17.28
CA GLY A 25 -0.34 0.50 18.67
C GLY A 25 -1.60 -0.16 19.18
N ALA A 26 -1.46 -1.18 20.04
CA ALA A 26 -2.61 -1.81 20.66
C ALA A 26 -3.02 -1.00 21.90
N LEU A 27 -4.29 -0.62 21.97
CA LEU A 27 -4.89 0.07 23.12
C LEU A 27 -5.44 -0.93 24.15
N ALA A 28 -6.00 -2.03 23.67
CA ALA A 28 -6.54 -3.12 24.47
C ALA A 28 -6.63 -4.39 23.60
N GLY A 29 -6.54 -5.56 24.20
CA GLY A 29 -6.74 -6.83 23.50
C GLY A 29 -5.71 -7.88 23.84
N ASP A 30 -5.94 -9.10 23.35
CA ASP A 30 -5.03 -10.23 23.47
C ASP A 30 -4.49 -10.60 22.09
N LEU A 31 -3.19 -10.34 21.86
CA LEU A 31 -2.50 -10.55 20.59
C LEU A 31 -1.95 -11.98 20.42
N THR A 32 -2.28 -12.90 21.32
CA THR A 32 -1.76 -14.28 21.27
C THR A 32 -2.41 -15.15 20.21
N VAL A 33 -3.56 -14.75 19.66
CA VAL A 33 -4.27 -15.45 18.59
C VAL A 33 -4.21 -14.60 17.30
N PRO A 34 -3.09 -14.62 16.56
CA PRO A 34 -2.95 -13.81 15.37
C PRO A 34 -3.99 -14.21 14.31
N SER A 35 -4.55 -13.20 13.65
CA SER A 35 -5.48 -13.39 12.55
C SER A 35 -4.78 -14.01 11.34
N MET A 36 -5.55 -14.70 10.51
CA MET A 36 -5.09 -15.14 9.19
C MET A 36 -5.00 -13.99 8.17
N ALA A 37 -5.18 -12.73 8.58
CA ALA A 37 -4.98 -11.57 7.71
C ALA A 37 -3.63 -11.67 6.98
N HIS A 38 -3.68 -11.61 5.65
CA HIS A 38 -2.49 -11.79 4.82
C HIS A 38 -1.81 -10.45 4.48
N ASN A 39 -2.56 -9.35 4.53
CA ASN A 39 -2.14 -8.04 4.02
C ASN A 39 -2.16 -6.99 5.12
N LEU A 40 -1.03 -6.31 5.32
CA LEU A 40 -0.89 -5.18 6.24
C LEU A 40 -1.43 -3.89 5.62
N VAL A 41 -1.13 -3.65 4.34
CA VAL A 41 -1.56 -2.47 3.60
C VAL A 41 -2.13 -2.88 2.26
N GLU A 42 -3.16 -2.21 1.81
CA GLU A 42 -3.71 -2.34 0.47
C GLU A 42 -3.87 -0.95 -0.15
N ILE A 43 -3.37 -0.77 -1.37
CA ILE A 43 -3.54 0.43 -2.17
C ILE A 43 -4.34 0.03 -3.39
N GLU A 44 -5.49 0.67 -3.57
CA GLU A 44 -6.41 0.39 -4.66
C GLU A 44 -6.41 1.54 -5.67
N CYS A 45 -6.53 1.19 -6.94
CA CYS A 45 -6.91 2.10 -8.02
C CYS A 45 -8.02 1.45 -8.83
N ALA A 46 -9.26 1.94 -8.70
CA ALA A 46 -10.42 1.35 -9.39
C ALA A 46 -10.45 1.62 -10.91
N TYR A 47 -9.72 2.62 -11.39
CA TYR A 47 -9.75 3.06 -12.79
C TYR A 47 -8.53 2.59 -13.60
N CYS A 48 -7.52 2.05 -12.92
CA CYS A 48 -6.30 1.53 -13.53
C CYS A 48 -6.60 0.26 -14.34
N ASP A 49 -5.66 -0.12 -15.21
CA ASP A 49 -5.79 -1.30 -16.09
C ASP A 49 -7.09 -1.23 -16.93
N VAL A 50 -7.33 -0.10 -17.60
CA VAL A 50 -8.52 0.10 -18.45
C VAL A 50 -9.85 -0.04 -17.66
N ASN A 51 -9.93 0.56 -16.47
CA ASN A 51 -11.05 0.45 -15.52
C ASN A 51 -11.33 -0.96 -15.00
N GLU A 52 -10.38 -1.86 -15.12
CA GLU A 52 -10.49 -3.20 -14.57
C GLU A 52 -10.04 -3.24 -13.10
N GLY A 53 -9.31 -2.21 -12.67
CA GLY A 53 -8.86 -1.97 -11.29
C GLY A 53 -7.60 -2.74 -10.94
N ILE A 54 -6.72 -2.11 -10.15
CA ILE A 54 -5.52 -2.76 -9.60
C ILE A 54 -5.51 -2.56 -8.09
N THR A 55 -5.28 -3.66 -7.35
CA THR A 55 -5.03 -3.63 -5.91
C THR A 55 -3.61 -4.14 -5.64
N LEU A 56 -2.81 -3.31 -4.99
CA LEU A 56 -1.49 -3.65 -4.50
C LEU A 56 -1.57 -3.89 -3.00
N ALA A 57 -1.15 -5.05 -2.54
CA ALA A 57 -1.05 -5.35 -1.13
C ALA A 57 0.40 -5.45 -0.67
N PHE A 58 0.66 -4.98 0.54
CA PHE A 58 1.87 -5.25 1.27
C PHE A 58 1.57 -6.34 2.30
N PRO A 59 2.17 -7.53 2.15
CA PRO A 59 1.79 -8.67 2.96
C PRO A 59 2.46 -8.64 4.35
N MET A 60 1.76 -9.13 5.36
CA MET A 60 2.21 -9.05 6.77
C MET A 60 3.55 -9.76 7.01
N TRP A 61 3.82 -10.87 6.32
CA TRP A 61 5.07 -11.63 6.43
C TRP A 61 6.33 -10.86 5.98
N ASN A 62 6.16 -9.73 5.29
CA ASN A 62 7.22 -8.88 4.77
C ASN A 62 7.33 -7.58 5.59
N ALA A 63 6.41 -7.38 6.54
CA ALA A 63 6.45 -6.29 7.50
C ALA A 63 7.09 -6.76 8.82
N THR A 64 7.51 -5.81 9.64
CA THR A 64 7.89 -6.09 11.02
C THR A 64 6.69 -6.65 11.79
N ALA A 65 6.89 -7.77 12.48
CA ALA A 65 5.86 -8.39 13.31
C ALA A 65 5.33 -7.37 14.34
N PHE A 66 4.01 -7.29 14.46
CA PHE A 66 3.33 -6.44 15.43
C PHE A 66 3.05 -7.23 16.69
N ASP A 67 3.59 -6.80 17.83
CA ASP A 67 3.43 -7.44 19.14
C ASP A 67 2.52 -6.64 20.10
N GLY A 68 1.89 -5.58 19.58
CA GLY A 68 1.03 -4.66 20.33
C GLY A 68 1.73 -3.42 20.84
N ALA A 69 3.07 -3.40 20.88
CA ALA A 69 3.80 -2.19 21.19
C ALA A 69 3.64 -1.16 20.07
N THR A 70 3.70 0.12 20.43
CA THR A 70 3.67 1.21 19.47
C THR A 70 4.83 1.05 18.47
N THR A 71 4.48 0.73 17.23
CA THR A 71 5.42 0.37 16.16
C THR A 71 5.20 1.28 14.98
N SER A 72 6.27 1.94 14.54
CA SER A 72 6.27 2.73 13.31
C SER A 72 6.68 1.88 12.13
N TYR A 73 5.86 1.90 11.09
CA TYR A 73 6.09 1.26 9.81
C TYR A 73 6.56 2.29 8.80
N SER A 74 7.54 1.92 7.99
CA SER A 74 8.01 2.70 6.85
C SER A 74 8.14 1.75 5.67
N ILE A 75 7.10 1.69 4.86
CA ILE A 75 7.03 0.78 3.71
C ILE A 75 7.47 1.55 2.47
N SER A 76 8.51 1.06 1.78
CA SER A 76 8.97 1.67 0.54
C SER A 76 7.92 1.50 -0.56
N LEU A 77 7.61 2.58 -1.29
CA LEU A 77 6.69 2.57 -2.43
C LEU A 77 7.44 2.22 -3.72
N ASP A 78 7.99 1.01 -3.73
CA ASP A 78 8.82 0.42 -4.79
C ASP A 78 8.35 -1.01 -5.06
N GLU A 79 8.24 -1.41 -6.32
CA GLU A 79 7.95 -2.77 -6.77
C GLU A 79 8.87 -3.83 -6.13
N ALA A 80 10.13 -3.48 -5.85
CA ALA A 80 11.11 -4.37 -5.23
C ALA A 80 10.96 -4.48 -3.70
N ALA A 81 10.11 -3.67 -3.07
CA ALA A 81 9.93 -3.68 -1.61
C ALA A 81 9.12 -4.87 -1.09
N GLY A 82 8.61 -5.73 -1.99
CA GLY A 82 7.81 -6.92 -1.65
C GLY A 82 6.30 -6.66 -1.65
N TRP A 83 5.85 -5.66 -2.40
CA TRP A 83 4.45 -5.53 -2.79
C TRP A 83 4.03 -6.71 -3.65
N ILE A 84 2.75 -7.05 -3.56
CA ILE A 84 2.10 -8.08 -4.37
C ILE A 84 0.82 -7.51 -4.95
N LYS A 85 0.46 -7.94 -6.15
CA LYS A 85 -0.74 -7.51 -6.86
C LYS A 85 -1.82 -8.57 -6.72
N ASP A 86 -3.06 -8.15 -6.49
CA ASP A 86 -4.22 -9.06 -6.53
C ASP A 86 -4.40 -9.58 -7.97
N PRO A 87 -4.29 -10.89 -8.23
CA PRO A 87 -4.49 -11.48 -9.55
C PRO A 87 -5.98 -11.52 -9.96
N LYS A 88 -6.89 -10.97 -9.16
CA LYS A 88 -8.37 -11.06 -9.30
C LYS A 88 -8.88 -12.50 -9.34
N ASN A 89 -8.03 -13.44 -8.92
CA ASN A 89 -8.30 -14.87 -8.92
C ASN A 89 -7.57 -15.51 -7.74
N THR A 90 -8.34 -15.90 -6.73
CA THR A 90 -7.84 -16.47 -5.48
C THR A 90 -7.09 -17.80 -5.64
N LEU A 91 -7.20 -18.46 -6.80
CA LEU A 91 -6.46 -19.68 -7.12
C LEU A 91 -5.03 -19.41 -7.61
N LEU A 92 -4.72 -18.16 -7.99
CA LEU A 92 -3.40 -17.76 -8.46
C LEU A 92 -2.59 -17.18 -7.31
N GLN A 93 -1.30 -17.48 -7.29
CA GLN A 93 -0.37 -16.78 -6.43
C GLN A 93 -0.30 -15.31 -6.83
N TRP A 94 -0.28 -14.42 -5.86
CA TRP A 94 -0.20 -12.99 -6.10
C TRP A 94 1.18 -12.63 -6.69
N PRO A 95 1.25 -12.09 -7.92
CA PRO A 95 2.52 -11.72 -8.54
C PRO A 95 3.06 -10.42 -7.93
N THR A 96 4.38 -10.23 -8.03
CA THR A 96 5.00 -8.92 -7.79
C THR A 96 4.51 -7.92 -8.85
N PRO A 97 4.10 -6.70 -8.46
CA PRO A 97 3.70 -5.69 -9.44
C PRO A 97 4.89 -5.26 -10.28
N THR A 98 4.63 -4.88 -11.52
CA THR A 98 5.62 -4.21 -12.36
C THR A 98 5.78 -2.75 -11.93
N GLN A 99 6.88 -2.14 -12.35
CA GLN A 99 7.11 -0.71 -12.14
C GLN A 99 5.96 0.15 -12.69
N CYS A 100 5.46 -0.14 -13.89
CA CYS A 100 4.34 0.62 -14.47
C CYS A 100 3.08 0.51 -13.62
N GLU A 101 2.72 -0.70 -13.19
CA GLU A 101 1.53 -0.92 -12.36
C GLU A 101 1.62 -0.20 -11.01
N MET A 102 2.80 -0.22 -10.38
CA MET A 102 3.05 0.53 -9.15
C MET A 102 2.80 2.03 -9.36
N ILE A 103 3.37 2.60 -10.41
CA ILE A 103 3.25 4.02 -10.74
C ILE A 103 1.82 4.39 -11.10
N GLU A 104 1.14 3.56 -11.90
CA GLU A 104 -0.25 3.76 -12.31
C GLU A 104 -1.16 3.82 -11.08
N VAL A 105 -1.02 2.85 -10.16
CA VAL A 105 -1.79 2.81 -8.91
C VAL A 105 -1.53 4.05 -8.06
N LEU A 106 -0.27 4.45 -7.88
CA LEU A 106 0.07 5.66 -7.13
C LEU A 106 -0.45 6.94 -7.81
N SER A 107 -0.59 6.93 -9.14
CA SER A 107 -1.11 8.07 -9.90
C SER A 107 -2.64 8.15 -9.90
N GLY A 108 -3.32 7.10 -9.46
CA GLY A 108 -4.78 6.96 -9.51
C GLY A 108 -5.40 6.40 -8.23
N ILE A 109 -4.79 6.62 -7.07
CA ILE A 109 -5.23 6.01 -5.80
C ILE A 109 -6.71 6.31 -5.55
N THR A 110 -7.50 5.28 -5.34
CA THR A 110 -8.90 5.38 -4.91
C THR A 110 -9.03 5.19 -3.42
N ALA A 111 -8.28 4.26 -2.84
CA ALA A 111 -8.27 3.98 -1.42
C ALA A 111 -6.91 3.45 -0.96
N ILE A 112 -6.52 3.81 0.25
CA ILE A 112 -5.45 3.15 1.00
C ILE A 112 -6.12 2.52 2.21
N ARG A 113 -5.89 1.23 2.41
CA ARG A 113 -6.40 0.48 3.56
C ARG A 113 -5.22 -0.04 4.37
N ILE A 114 -5.26 0.17 5.67
CA ILE A 114 -4.25 -0.34 6.61
C ILE A 114 -4.96 -1.31 7.56
N LEU A 115 -4.34 -2.46 7.81
CA LEU A 115 -4.87 -3.46 8.72
C LEU A 115 -4.95 -2.87 10.13
N GLY A 116 -6.11 -3.06 10.76
CA GLY A 116 -6.37 -2.64 12.13
C GLY A 116 -6.96 -3.76 12.98
N ASP A 117 -6.91 -4.98 12.43
CA ASP A 117 -7.49 -6.21 12.94
C ASP A 117 -6.43 -7.30 12.74
N PHE A 118 -5.63 -7.50 13.79
CA PHE A 118 -4.46 -8.36 13.87
C PHE A 118 -4.76 -9.69 14.58
N THR A 119 -5.90 -9.84 15.27
CA THR A 119 -6.30 -11.09 15.92
C THR A 119 -7.70 -11.53 15.53
N ASP A 120 -8.00 -12.81 15.72
CA ASP A 120 -9.37 -13.31 15.58
C ASP A 120 -10.20 -13.09 16.87
N TRP A 121 -9.72 -12.23 17.78
CA TRP A 121 -10.33 -11.96 19.09
C TRP A 121 -10.56 -10.45 19.33
N TYR A 122 -11.01 -10.09 20.53
CA TYR A 122 -11.30 -8.69 20.86
C TYR A 122 -10.01 -7.90 21.07
N GLU A 123 -9.83 -6.90 20.23
CA GLU A 123 -8.75 -5.93 20.35
C GLU A 123 -9.20 -4.52 19.93
N SER A 124 -8.34 -3.55 20.20
CA SER A 124 -8.51 -2.17 19.82
C SER A 124 -7.15 -1.64 19.41
N ILE A 125 -7.00 -1.36 18.13
CA ILE A 125 -5.77 -0.85 17.54
C ILE A 125 -5.93 0.64 17.26
N ALA A 126 -4.91 1.42 17.59
CA ALA A 126 -4.76 2.81 17.20
C ALA A 126 -3.87 2.91 15.96
N LEU A 127 -4.25 3.82 15.06
CA LEU A 127 -3.47 4.21 13.88
C LEU A 127 -3.20 5.71 13.98
N ASP A 128 -1.95 6.11 13.81
CA ASP A 128 -1.54 7.51 13.81
C ASP A 128 -0.44 7.80 12.78
N ALA A 129 -0.18 9.08 12.54
CA ALA A 129 0.92 9.61 11.73
C ALA A 129 1.00 9.04 10.30
N VAL A 130 -0.14 8.77 9.66
CA VAL A 130 -0.17 8.25 8.29
C VAL A 130 0.31 9.32 7.30
N ALA A 131 1.41 9.05 6.61
CA ALA A 131 2.00 9.97 5.66
C ALA A 131 2.51 9.22 4.41
N LEU A 132 2.18 9.77 3.23
CA LEU A 132 2.88 9.45 1.99
C LEU A 132 4.03 10.43 1.83
N LYS A 133 5.25 9.93 1.71
CA LYS A 133 6.45 10.74 1.52
C LYS A 133 7.00 10.56 0.12
N ALA A 134 7.49 11.66 -0.43
CA ALA A 134 8.32 11.66 -1.62
C ALA A 134 9.66 10.95 -1.36
N PRO A 135 10.35 10.47 -2.41
CA PRO A 135 11.71 9.93 -2.27
C PRO A 135 12.65 10.95 -1.62
N ALA A 136 13.66 10.44 -0.91
CA ALA A 136 14.64 11.27 -0.20
C ALA A 136 15.44 12.21 -1.12
N SER A 137 15.50 11.90 -2.41
CA SER A 137 16.05 12.76 -3.46
C SER A 137 15.29 14.07 -3.63
N GLY A 138 14.03 14.14 -3.18
CA GLY A 138 13.14 15.28 -3.37
C GLY A 138 12.68 15.48 -4.82
N ILE A 139 13.05 14.56 -5.71
CA ILE A 139 12.73 14.59 -7.14
C ILE A 139 11.80 13.40 -7.42
N SER A 140 10.69 13.65 -8.09
CA SER A 140 9.79 12.59 -8.54
C SER A 140 10.53 11.66 -9.49
N GLU A 141 10.63 10.38 -9.13
CA GLU A 141 11.28 9.33 -9.94
C GLU A 141 10.31 8.68 -10.94
N VAL A 142 9.10 9.24 -11.07
CA VAL A 142 8.13 8.85 -12.09
C VAL A 142 8.67 9.18 -13.50
N PRO A 143 8.64 8.22 -14.45
CA PRO A 143 9.01 8.46 -15.84
C PRO A 143 8.25 9.63 -16.46
N VAL A 144 8.91 10.40 -17.33
CA VAL A 144 8.36 11.63 -17.93
C VAL A 144 7.01 11.41 -18.63
N CYS A 145 6.78 10.23 -19.20
CA CYS A 145 5.52 9.87 -19.84
C CYS A 145 4.34 9.75 -18.85
N ALA A 146 4.59 9.31 -17.61
CA ALA A 146 3.58 9.16 -16.56
C ALA A 146 3.41 10.45 -15.72
N GLN A 147 4.22 11.49 -15.95
CA GLN A 147 4.08 12.78 -15.27
C GLN A 147 2.91 13.63 -15.81
N ARG A 148 2.45 13.38 -17.05
CA ARG A 148 1.38 14.16 -17.69
C ARG A 148 0.00 13.50 -17.62
N THR A 149 -0.05 12.19 -17.53
CA THR A 149 -1.30 11.41 -17.48
C THR A 149 -1.14 10.34 -16.41
N PRO A 150 -2.15 10.11 -15.53
CA PRO A 150 -2.12 9.07 -14.51
C PRO A 150 -2.18 7.64 -15.07
N ASP A 151 -1.99 7.49 -16.38
CA ASP A 151 -1.98 6.23 -17.12
C ASP A 151 -0.53 5.92 -17.53
N ALA A 152 0.10 5.01 -16.79
CA ALA A 152 1.43 4.51 -17.09
C ALA A 152 1.41 3.26 -18.01
N SER A 153 0.24 2.80 -18.48
CA SER A 153 0.14 1.64 -19.38
C SER A 153 0.80 1.90 -20.75
N THR A 154 0.89 3.18 -21.14
CA THR A 154 1.55 3.62 -22.38
C THR A 154 3.04 3.96 -22.19
N CYS A 155 3.55 3.88 -20.95
CA CYS A 155 4.94 4.12 -20.64
C CYS A 155 5.78 2.85 -20.79
N THR A 156 6.94 2.97 -21.43
CA THR A 156 8.03 2.01 -21.22
C THR A 156 8.67 2.32 -19.87
N CYS A 157 8.18 1.70 -18.81
CA CYS A 157 8.86 1.71 -17.52
C CYS A 157 9.96 0.64 -17.59
N ALA A 158 11.22 1.06 -17.59
CA ALA A 158 12.40 0.23 -17.81
C ALA A 158 13.29 0.24 -16.58
#